data_AF-A0A0Q4XUU5-F1
#
_entry.id   AF-A0A0Q4XUU5-F1
#
_cell.length_a   1.000
_cell.length_b   1.000
_cell.length_c   1.000
_cell.angle_alpha   90.00
_cell.angle_beta   90.00
_cell.angle_gamma   90.00
#
_symmetry.space_group_name_H-M   'P 1'
#
loop_
_entity.id
_entity.type
_entity.pdbx_description
1 polymer ?
#
loop_
_entity_poly.entity_id
_entity_poly.type
_entity_poly.pdbx_seq_one_letter_code
_entity_poly.pdbx_strand_id
1 'polypeptide(L)'
;MPGRSSLVARLFWTTLLGGGAAFVLGAPAAAATGLCLAALVLHRLDRPRRIRRLIRTLVRQHAPTLALRRRQECFVDAYGNLINDGWVREREYFAERTILPALDAKGFGEDGDVLWDMILASIERAAAAYPLPDEADAPADGIAYERFCAERLREAGWNARATQASGDQGADIVAERAGIRLVVQCKRYGKPVGNGAVQEIAAAMRYWSGDMAAVVSNAGFTPSARKLAAATGVELLHHDDLATLTPVREVGGRKPTRSRARSSVAER
;
A
#
# COMPACT_ATOMS: atom_id res chain seq x y z
N MET A 1 12.41 23.73 -18.75
CA MET A 1 12.03 24.81 -17.80
C MET A 1 11.44 25.97 -18.58
N PRO A 2 10.11 26.15 -18.66
CA PRO A 2 9.50 27.43 -19.00
C PRO A 2 9.11 28.16 -17.70
N GLY A 3 9.62 29.39 -17.55
CA GLY A 3 9.41 30.23 -16.37
C GLY A 3 7.92 30.48 -16.12
N ARG A 4 7.41 29.96 -15.00
CA ARG A 4 6.05 30.27 -14.52
C ARG A 4 6.04 31.73 -14.06
N SER A 5 5.17 32.54 -14.66
CA SER A 5 4.94 33.93 -14.26
C SER A 5 4.61 34.00 -12.77
N SER A 6 5.34 34.81 -11.99
CA SER A 6 5.06 35.02 -10.58
C SER A 6 3.63 35.56 -10.39
N LEU A 7 3.00 35.30 -9.23
CA LEU A 7 1.68 35.85 -8.92
C LEU A 7 1.67 37.38 -9.01
N VAL A 8 2.80 38.01 -8.67
CA VAL A 8 3.02 39.44 -8.85
C VAL A 8 2.89 39.81 -10.33
N ALA A 9 3.50 39.04 -11.25
CA ALA A 9 3.35 39.27 -12.68
C ALA A 9 1.91 39.07 -13.16
N ARG A 10 1.19 38.06 -12.66
CA ARG A 10 -0.22 37.84 -13.05
C ARG A 10 -1.13 38.95 -12.56
N LEU A 11 -1.00 39.34 -11.29
CA LEU A 11 -1.73 40.47 -10.74
C LEU A 11 -1.40 41.73 -11.53
N PHE A 12 -0.12 42.05 -11.70
CA PHE A 12 0.36 43.20 -12.47
C PHE A 12 -0.21 43.27 -13.89
N TRP A 13 -0.13 42.18 -14.66
CA TRP A 13 -0.69 42.16 -16.02
C TRP A 13 -2.22 42.25 -16.03
N THR A 14 -2.92 41.67 -15.05
CA THR A 14 -4.37 41.83 -14.94
C THR A 14 -4.78 43.27 -14.58
N THR A 15 -4.03 43.96 -13.71
CA THR A 15 -4.29 45.37 -13.42
C THR A 15 -3.92 46.28 -14.59
N LEU A 16 -2.80 46.00 -15.27
CA LEU A 16 -2.32 46.82 -16.39
C LEU A 16 -3.24 46.71 -17.62
N LEU A 17 -3.60 45.49 -18.03
CA LEU A 17 -4.50 45.25 -19.15
C LEU A 17 -5.94 45.67 -18.81
N GLY A 18 -6.40 45.38 -17.59
CA GLY A 18 -7.74 45.76 -17.13
C GLY A 18 -7.91 47.28 -16.96
N GLY A 19 -6.87 47.98 -16.49
CA GLY A 19 -6.84 49.44 -16.41
C GLY A 19 -6.88 50.10 -17.78
N GLY A 20 -6.12 49.59 -18.76
CA GLY A 20 -6.17 50.07 -20.14
C GLY A 20 -7.53 49.82 -20.80
N ALA A 21 -8.14 48.65 -20.57
CA ALA A 21 -9.48 48.33 -21.07
C ALA A 21 -10.57 49.19 -20.42
N ALA A 22 -10.44 49.53 -19.13
CA ALA A 22 -11.39 50.38 -18.41
C ALA A 22 -11.44 51.82 -18.94
N PHE A 23 -10.31 52.34 -19.44
CA PHE A 23 -10.27 53.66 -20.10
C PHE A 23 -11.03 53.69 -21.45
N VAL A 24 -11.13 52.56 -22.15
CA VAL A 24 -11.76 52.46 -23.48
C VAL A 24 -13.21 51.98 -23.41
N LEU A 25 -13.52 51.05 -22.50
CA LEU A 25 -14.81 50.34 -22.41
C LEU A 25 -15.67 50.74 -21.19
N GLY A 26 -15.15 51.60 -20.31
CA GLY A 26 -15.88 52.16 -19.17
C GLY A 26 -16.15 51.18 -18.02
N ALA A 27 -17.19 51.48 -17.22
CA ALA A 27 -17.56 50.76 -15.99
C ALA A 27 -17.64 49.22 -16.08
N PRO A 28 -18.17 48.59 -17.16
CA PRO A 28 -18.23 47.12 -17.22
C PRO A 28 -16.85 46.45 -17.31
N ALA A 29 -15.85 47.07 -17.95
CA ALA A 29 -14.50 46.54 -18.00
C ALA A 29 -13.77 46.65 -16.65
N ALA A 30 -14.04 47.71 -15.87
CA ALA A 30 -13.56 47.83 -14.50
C ALA A 30 -14.17 46.75 -13.58
N ALA A 31 -15.48 46.50 -13.69
CA ALA A 31 -16.16 45.44 -12.93
C ALA A 31 -15.62 44.05 -13.27
N ALA A 32 -15.41 43.73 -14.56
CA ALA A 32 -14.82 42.47 -14.99
C ALA A 32 -13.39 42.27 -14.47
N THR A 33 -12.58 43.32 -14.46
CA THR A 33 -11.22 43.29 -13.90
C THR A 33 -11.25 43.05 -12.39
N GLY A 34 -12.16 43.72 -11.66
CA GLY A 34 -12.38 43.50 -10.23
C GLY A 34 -12.79 42.06 -9.90
N LEU A 35 -13.70 41.47 -10.69
CA LEU A 35 -14.11 40.06 -10.54
C LEU A 35 -12.95 39.10 -10.83
N CYS A 36 -12.12 39.36 -11.83
CA CYS A 36 -10.93 38.55 -12.14
C CYS A 36 -9.89 38.60 -11.00
N LEU A 37 -9.63 39.79 -10.44
CA LEU A 37 -8.74 39.96 -9.29
C LEU A 37 -9.30 39.24 -8.05
N ALA A 38 -10.60 39.41 -7.77
CA ALA A 38 -11.27 38.72 -6.67
C ALA A 38 -11.19 37.19 -6.84
N ALA A 39 -11.42 36.67 -8.04
CA ALA A 39 -11.29 35.25 -8.35
C ALA A 39 -9.84 34.75 -8.14
N LEU A 40 -8.83 35.51 -8.55
CA LEU A 40 -7.42 35.16 -8.32
C LEU A 40 -7.05 35.14 -6.82
N VAL A 41 -7.53 36.11 -6.06
CA VAL A 41 -7.32 36.20 -4.61
C VAL A 41 -8.03 35.05 -3.89
N LEU A 42 -9.31 34.82 -4.18
CA LEU A 42 -10.09 33.71 -3.61
C LEU A 42 -9.45 32.36 -3.95
N HIS A 43 -8.98 32.19 -5.19
CA HIS A 43 -8.26 30.99 -5.59
C HIS A 43 -6.96 30.80 -4.80
N ARG A 44 -6.23 31.86 -4.47
CA ARG A 44 -5.06 31.78 -3.59
C ARG A 44 -5.43 31.43 -2.15
N LEU A 45 -6.45 32.06 -1.59
CA LEU A 45 -6.90 31.82 -0.22
C LEU A 45 -7.45 30.39 -0.01
N ASP A 46 -8.05 29.79 -1.04
CA ASP A 46 -8.53 28.41 -1.00
C ASP A 46 -7.47 27.35 -1.32
N ARG A 47 -6.27 27.75 -1.74
CA ARG A 47 -5.14 26.83 -2.00
C ARG A 47 -4.84 25.90 -0.81
N PRO A 48 -4.63 26.37 0.43
CA PRO A 48 -4.35 25.49 1.58
C PRO A 48 -5.50 24.53 1.89
N ARG A 49 -6.76 24.98 1.72
CA ARG A 49 -7.94 24.12 1.93
C ARG A 49 -7.98 22.98 0.91
N ARG A 50 -7.67 23.26 -0.35
CA ARG A 50 -7.63 22.27 -1.43
C ARG A 50 -6.52 21.25 -1.24
N ILE A 51 -5.34 21.68 -0.85
CA ILE A 51 -4.22 20.78 -0.52
C ILE A 51 -4.60 19.84 0.63
N ARG A 52 -5.11 20.38 1.75
CA ARG A 52 -5.55 19.58 2.90
C ARG A 52 -6.66 18.59 2.53
N ARG A 53 -7.60 18.99 1.67
CA ARG A 53 -8.67 18.11 1.18
C ARG A 53 -8.11 16.97 0.34
N LEU A 54 -7.16 17.25 -0.55
CA LEU A 54 -6.53 16.25 -1.39
C LEU A 54 -5.76 15.23 -0.55
N ILE A 55 -4.87 15.69 0.35
CA ILE A 55 -4.11 14.82 1.26
C ILE A 55 -5.06 13.94 2.06
N ARG A 56 -6.09 14.53 2.68
CA ARG A 56 -7.09 13.78 3.46
C ARG A 56 -7.80 12.71 2.63
N THR A 57 -8.10 13.00 1.37
CA THR A 57 -8.78 12.06 0.47
C THR A 57 -7.88 10.87 0.16
N LEU A 58 -6.63 11.12 -0.23
CA LEU A 58 -5.63 10.08 -0.53
C LEU A 58 -5.34 9.22 0.71
N VAL A 59 -5.12 9.85 1.87
CA VAL A 59 -4.86 9.13 3.12
C VAL A 59 -6.05 8.25 3.50
N ARG A 60 -7.29 8.76 3.39
CA ARG A 60 -8.50 7.97 3.72
C ARG A 60 -8.69 6.78 2.79
N GLN A 61 -8.39 6.95 1.50
CA GLN A 61 -8.47 5.87 0.52
C GLN A 61 -7.55 4.69 0.90
N HIS A 62 -6.40 4.97 1.50
CA HIS A 62 -5.42 3.97 1.93
C HIS A 62 -5.44 3.67 3.44
N ALA A 63 -6.40 4.22 4.20
CA ALA A 63 -6.46 4.06 5.64
C ALA A 63 -6.47 2.59 6.12
N PRO A 64 -7.20 1.65 5.48
CA PRO A 64 -7.16 0.24 5.90
C PRO A 64 -5.75 -0.36 5.81
N THR A 65 -5.07 -0.15 4.69
CA THR A 65 -3.71 -0.65 4.46
C THR A 65 -2.70 0.01 5.40
N LEU A 66 -2.80 1.33 5.61
CA LEU A 66 -1.92 2.08 6.50
C LEU A 66 -2.06 1.62 7.96
N ALA A 67 -3.30 1.40 8.41
CA ALA A 67 -3.57 0.88 9.75
C ALA A 67 -2.98 -0.53 9.93
N LEU A 68 -3.17 -1.40 8.95
CA LEU A 68 -2.60 -2.75 8.96
C LEU A 68 -1.08 -2.72 9.03
N ARG A 69 -0.43 -1.93 8.17
CA ARG A 69 1.03 -1.76 8.17
C ARG A 69 1.55 -1.22 9.51
N ARG A 70 0.84 -0.24 10.09
CA ARG A 70 1.16 0.29 11.41
C ARG A 70 1.12 -0.79 12.49
N ARG A 71 0.08 -1.65 12.51
CA ARG A 71 -0.01 -2.77 13.45
C ARG A 71 1.13 -3.78 13.27
N GLN A 72 1.49 -4.08 12.02
CA GLN A 72 2.53 -5.06 11.68
C GLN A 72 3.96 -4.59 12.02
N GLU A 73 4.24 -3.30 11.85
CA GLU A 73 5.58 -2.73 11.99
C GLU A 73 5.82 -2.07 13.37
N CYS A 74 4.77 -1.85 14.16
CA CYS A 74 4.87 -1.38 15.54
C CYS A 74 4.70 -2.55 16.52
N PHE A 75 5.75 -2.92 17.24
CA PHE A 75 5.69 -3.97 18.26
C PHE A 75 6.55 -3.62 19.47
N VAL A 76 6.26 -4.25 20.60
CA VAL A 76 7.08 -4.14 21.81
C VAL A 76 8.07 -5.31 21.81
N ASP A 77 9.36 -5.02 21.95
CA ASP A 77 10.39 -6.05 21.99
C ASP A 77 10.42 -6.80 23.35
N ALA A 78 11.31 -7.78 23.47
CA ALA A 78 11.46 -8.57 24.70
C ALA A 78 11.94 -7.76 25.92
N TYR A 79 12.42 -6.54 25.69
CA TYR A 79 12.93 -5.63 26.72
C TYR A 79 11.93 -4.52 27.06
N GLY A 80 10.74 -4.51 26.44
CA GLY A 80 9.71 -3.50 26.68
C GLY A 80 9.86 -2.24 25.82
N ASN A 81 10.78 -2.20 24.85
CA ASN A 81 10.94 -1.05 23.97
C ASN A 81 9.92 -1.11 22.83
N LEU A 82 9.28 0.02 22.54
CA LEU A 82 8.44 0.15 21.35
C LEU A 82 9.33 0.31 20.11
N ILE A 83 9.32 -0.71 19.24
CA ILE A 83 9.97 -0.68 17.94
C ILE A 83 8.94 -0.21 16.91
N ASN A 84 9.21 0.92 16.25
CA ASN A 84 8.34 1.49 15.20
C ASN A 84 9.12 1.99 13.98
N ASP A 85 10.42 1.71 13.87
CA ASP A 85 11.27 2.19 12.75
C ASP A 85 10.76 1.72 11.39
N GLY A 86 10.14 0.54 11.34
CA GLY A 86 9.50 0.02 10.14
C GLY A 86 8.32 0.88 9.73
N TRP A 87 7.47 1.25 10.69
CA TRP A 87 6.31 2.10 10.46
C TRP A 87 6.72 3.52 10.07
N VAL A 88 7.75 4.09 10.70
CA VAL A 88 8.30 5.41 10.34
C VAL A 88 8.74 5.45 8.87
N ARG A 89 9.41 4.41 8.39
CA ARG A 89 9.82 4.31 6.98
C ARG A 89 8.63 4.11 6.03
N GLU A 90 7.64 3.32 6.42
CA GLU A 90 6.45 3.06 5.60
C GLU A 90 5.63 4.34 5.37
N ARG A 91 5.42 5.16 6.42
CA ARG A 91 4.69 6.44 6.28
C ARG A 91 5.42 7.43 5.36
N GLU A 92 6.75 7.47 5.45
CA GLU A 92 7.59 8.32 4.58
C GLU A 92 7.51 7.83 3.15
N TYR A 93 7.68 6.53 2.93
CA TYR A 93 7.54 5.90 1.61
C TYR A 93 6.18 6.20 0.98
N PHE A 94 5.08 6.05 1.73
CA PHE A 94 3.74 6.36 1.23
C PHE A 94 3.59 7.84 0.87
N ALA A 95 4.12 8.74 1.70
CA ALA A 95 4.11 10.17 1.42
C ALA A 95 4.89 10.51 0.14
N GLU A 96 6.11 10.00 -0.02
CA GLU A 96 6.96 10.24 -1.19
C GLU A 96 6.41 9.63 -2.48
N ARG A 97 5.83 8.42 -2.40
CA ARG A 97 5.43 7.67 -3.60
C ARG A 97 4.00 7.89 -4.02
N THR A 98 3.15 8.36 -3.11
CA THR A 98 1.72 8.51 -3.37
C THR A 98 1.26 9.94 -3.21
N ILE A 99 1.63 10.60 -2.11
CA ILE A 99 1.10 11.95 -1.80
C ILE A 99 1.82 13.02 -2.61
N LEU A 100 3.17 13.08 -2.56
CA LEU A 100 3.92 14.11 -3.28
C LEU A 100 3.65 14.11 -4.79
N PRO A 101 3.66 12.97 -5.51
CA PRO A 101 3.37 12.95 -6.94
C PRO A 101 1.93 13.38 -7.25
N ALA A 102 0.98 13.08 -6.37
CA ALA A 102 -0.41 13.53 -6.53
C ALA A 102 -0.57 15.04 -6.27
N LEU A 103 0.21 15.61 -5.34
CA LEU A 103 0.29 17.06 -5.12
C LEU A 103 0.92 17.75 -6.33
N ASP A 104 2.02 17.22 -6.85
CA ASP A 104 2.70 17.71 -8.06
C ASP A 104 1.75 17.75 -9.26
N ALA A 105 1.03 16.65 -9.50
CA ALA A 105 0.07 16.53 -10.60
C ALA A 105 -1.07 17.57 -10.52
N LYS A 106 -1.38 18.08 -9.31
CA LYS A 106 -2.38 19.12 -9.07
C LYS A 106 -1.78 20.53 -8.96
N GLY A 107 -0.47 20.67 -9.17
CA GLY A 107 0.25 21.95 -9.15
C GLY A 107 0.62 22.45 -7.74
N PHE A 108 0.66 21.56 -6.75
CA PHE A 108 0.99 21.85 -5.35
C PHE A 108 2.39 21.36 -4.93
N GLY A 109 3.28 21.07 -5.88
CA GLY A 109 4.59 20.46 -5.58
C GLY A 109 5.47 21.23 -4.61
N GLU A 110 5.59 22.54 -4.81
CA GLU A 110 6.35 23.44 -3.92
C GLU A 110 5.81 23.47 -2.48
N ASP A 111 4.53 23.10 -2.29
CA ASP A 111 3.91 23.05 -0.98
C ASP A 111 4.22 21.70 -0.26
N GLY A 112 4.72 20.69 -0.98
CA GLY A 112 4.95 19.33 -0.47
C GLY A 112 5.96 19.28 0.67
N ASP A 113 7.13 19.90 0.47
CA ASP A 113 8.22 19.91 1.46
C ASP A 113 7.83 20.69 2.72
N VAL A 114 7.16 21.83 2.55
CA VAL A 114 6.68 22.67 3.67
C VAL A 114 5.63 21.95 4.50
N LEU A 115 4.83 21.09 3.87
CA LEU A 115 3.73 20.37 4.51
C LEU A 115 4.12 18.97 4.95
N TRP A 116 5.40 18.59 4.87
CA TRP A 116 5.89 17.24 5.14
C TRP A 116 5.42 16.70 6.49
N ASP A 117 5.66 17.44 7.57
CA ASP A 117 5.25 17.02 8.93
C ASP A 117 3.73 16.89 9.06
N MET A 118 2.97 17.79 8.41
CA MET A 118 1.51 17.73 8.40
C MET A 118 1.02 16.49 7.64
N ILE A 119 1.66 16.14 6.53
CA ILE A 119 1.37 14.95 5.74
C ILE A 119 1.60 13.70 6.60
N LEU A 120 2.79 13.56 7.18
CA LEU A 120 3.13 12.43 8.05
C LEU A 120 2.20 12.31 9.25
N ALA A 121 1.88 13.44 9.92
CA ALA A 121 0.93 13.47 11.02
C ALA A 121 -0.51 13.14 10.58
N SER A 122 -0.88 13.43 9.33
CA SER A 122 -2.19 13.03 8.77
C SER A 122 -2.25 11.52 8.52
N ILE A 123 -1.15 10.93 8.04
CA ILE A 123 -1.02 9.48 7.83
C ILE A 123 -1.12 8.76 9.18
N GLU A 124 -0.32 9.16 10.17
CA GLU A 124 -0.33 8.58 11.53
C GLU A 124 -1.73 8.58 12.13
N ARG A 125 -2.41 9.73 12.11
CA ARG A 125 -3.76 9.86 12.68
C ARG A 125 -4.78 8.99 11.97
N ALA A 126 -4.71 8.89 10.65
CA ALA A 126 -5.64 8.04 9.90
C ALA A 126 -5.39 6.56 10.15
N ALA A 127 -4.12 6.14 10.19
CA ALA A 127 -3.74 4.76 10.48
C ALA A 127 -4.14 4.36 11.91
N ALA A 128 -3.92 5.23 12.90
CA ALA A 128 -4.26 4.96 14.28
C ALA A 128 -5.77 4.98 14.57
N ALA A 129 -6.55 5.77 13.82
CA ALA A 129 -8.00 5.90 14.02
C ALA A 129 -8.83 4.87 13.24
N TYR A 130 -8.24 4.18 12.26
CA TYR A 130 -8.96 3.20 11.47
C TYR A 130 -9.19 1.92 12.31
N PRO A 131 -10.44 1.50 12.51
CA PRO A 131 -10.71 0.28 13.26
C PRO A 131 -10.26 -0.92 12.44
N LEU A 132 -9.33 -1.68 12.99
CA LEU A 132 -9.01 -3.02 12.51
C LEU A 132 -9.90 -4.03 13.25
N PRO A 133 -10.22 -5.18 12.65
CA PRO A 133 -10.85 -6.28 13.36
C PRO A 133 -10.06 -6.63 14.62
N ASP A 134 -10.77 -6.94 15.70
CA ASP A 134 -10.15 -7.20 17.01
C ASP A 134 -9.28 -8.46 16.94
N GLU A 135 -8.03 -8.35 17.38
CA GLU A 135 -7.13 -9.50 17.51
C GLU A 135 -7.57 -10.44 18.64
N ALA A 136 -8.46 -9.98 19.54
CA ALA A 136 -8.98 -10.79 20.64
C ALA A 136 -9.67 -12.08 20.17
N ASP A 137 -10.20 -12.11 18.94
CA ASP A 137 -10.81 -13.30 18.37
C ASP A 137 -9.78 -14.32 17.84
N ALA A 138 -8.53 -13.90 17.62
CA ALA A 138 -7.47 -14.75 17.08
C ALA A 138 -6.84 -15.62 18.18
N PRO A 139 -6.91 -16.96 18.07
CA PRO A 139 -6.39 -17.85 19.10
C PRO A 139 -4.89 -17.67 19.35
N ALA A 140 -4.46 -17.85 20.59
CA ALA A 140 -3.04 -17.81 20.97
C ALA A 140 -2.30 -19.11 20.60
N ASP A 141 -3.00 -20.25 20.58
CA ASP A 141 -2.46 -21.55 20.19
C ASP A 141 -2.32 -21.65 18.65
N GLY A 142 -1.21 -22.23 18.19
CA GLY A 142 -0.88 -22.32 16.76
C GLY A 142 -1.91 -23.13 15.97
N ILE A 143 -2.32 -24.29 16.48
CA ILE A 143 -3.30 -25.16 15.81
C ILE A 143 -4.67 -24.49 15.78
N ALA A 144 -5.06 -23.83 16.88
CA ALA A 144 -6.28 -23.05 16.91
C ALA A 144 -6.24 -21.87 15.92
N TYR A 145 -5.09 -21.22 15.77
CA TYR A 145 -4.88 -20.14 14.81
C TYR A 145 -4.96 -20.61 13.35
N GLU A 146 -4.46 -21.81 13.03
CA GLU A 146 -4.63 -22.44 11.72
C GLU A 146 -6.11 -22.67 11.39
N ARG A 147 -6.89 -23.20 12.35
CA ARG A 147 -8.34 -23.41 12.18
C ARG A 147 -9.07 -22.09 11.96
N PHE A 148 -8.73 -21.07 12.73
CA PHE A 148 -9.26 -19.71 12.59
C PHE A 148 -8.96 -19.12 11.20
N CYS A 149 -7.75 -19.30 10.69
CA CYS A 149 -7.39 -18.87 9.33
C CYS A 149 -8.19 -19.66 8.26
N ALA A 150 -8.36 -20.96 8.45
CA ALA A 150 -9.15 -21.80 7.54
C ALA A 150 -10.63 -21.38 7.52
N GLU A 151 -11.20 -20.98 8.65
CA GLU A 151 -12.58 -20.48 8.74
C GLU A 151 -12.76 -19.17 7.97
N ARG A 152 -11.84 -18.20 8.10
CA ARG A 152 -11.90 -16.97 7.28
C ARG A 152 -11.79 -17.23 5.79
N LEU A 153 -10.97 -18.20 5.38
CA LEU A 153 -10.93 -18.62 3.98
C LEU A 153 -12.28 -19.18 3.52
N ARG A 154 -12.99 -19.92 4.39
CA ARG A 154 -14.36 -20.41 4.09
C ARG A 154 -15.36 -19.27 3.98
N GLU A 155 -15.27 -18.25 4.83
CA GLU A 155 -16.08 -17.03 4.73
C GLU A 155 -15.86 -16.32 3.38
N ALA A 156 -14.62 -16.30 2.89
CA ALA A 156 -14.28 -15.82 1.56
C ALA A 156 -14.74 -16.74 0.41
N GLY A 157 -15.36 -17.88 0.71
CA GLY A 157 -15.87 -18.84 -0.28
C GLY A 157 -14.85 -19.85 -0.78
N TRP A 158 -13.74 -20.06 -0.07
CA TRP A 158 -12.80 -21.15 -0.34
C TRP A 158 -13.23 -22.44 0.35
N ASN A 159 -13.04 -23.57 -0.31
CA ASN A 159 -13.10 -24.87 0.32
C ASN A 159 -11.76 -25.15 1.02
N ALA A 160 -11.61 -24.66 2.26
CA ALA A 160 -10.38 -24.75 3.04
C ALA A 160 -10.39 -25.92 4.04
N ARG A 161 -9.26 -26.64 4.14
CA ARG A 161 -9.00 -27.67 5.14
C ARG A 161 -7.62 -27.49 5.77
N ALA A 162 -7.53 -27.66 7.09
CA ALA A 162 -6.25 -27.76 7.78
C ALA A 162 -5.57 -29.10 7.42
N THR A 163 -4.25 -29.11 7.33
CA THR A 163 -3.46 -30.33 7.11
C THR A 163 -3.19 -31.03 8.44
N GLN A 164 -2.60 -32.23 8.38
CA GLN A 164 -2.18 -32.93 9.59
C GLN A 164 -0.82 -32.42 10.02
N ALA A 165 -0.62 -32.20 11.33
CA ALA A 165 0.62 -31.68 11.91
C ALA A 165 1.89 -32.52 11.64
N SER A 166 1.76 -33.73 11.08
CA SER A 166 2.87 -34.57 10.67
C SER A 166 2.80 -34.81 9.17
N GLY A 167 3.90 -34.54 8.46
CA GLY A 167 4.01 -34.78 7.01
C GLY A 167 3.33 -33.73 6.13
N ASP A 168 2.94 -32.58 6.68
CA ASP A 168 2.32 -31.46 5.97
C ASP A 168 3.19 -30.79 4.89
N GLN A 169 4.51 -31.08 4.93
CA GLN A 169 5.53 -30.45 4.08
C GLN A 169 5.53 -28.92 4.19
N GLY A 170 5.18 -28.38 5.36
CA GLY A 170 5.18 -26.95 5.65
C GLY A 170 3.93 -26.18 5.21
N ALA A 171 2.84 -26.85 4.86
CA ALA A 171 1.55 -26.22 4.58
C ALA A 171 0.53 -26.56 5.67
N ASP A 172 0.02 -25.56 6.37
CA ASP A 172 -0.95 -25.78 7.46
C ASP A 172 -2.39 -25.83 6.93
N ILE A 173 -2.67 -25.19 5.79
CA ILE A 173 -3.99 -25.18 5.15
C ILE A 173 -3.85 -25.38 3.65
N VAL A 174 -4.74 -26.19 3.08
CA VAL A 174 -4.96 -26.27 1.63
C VAL A 174 -6.40 -25.85 1.34
N ALA A 175 -6.57 -24.92 0.40
CA ALA A 175 -7.86 -24.34 0.07
C ALA A 175 -8.08 -24.33 -1.45
N GLU A 176 -9.32 -24.57 -1.89
CA GLU A 176 -9.68 -24.55 -3.31
C GLU A 176 -10.87 -23.65 -3.59
N ARG A 177 -10.77 -22.83 -4.65
CA ARG A 177 -11.87 -21.98 -5.12
C ARG A 177 -11.71 -21.71 -6.61
N ALA A 178 -12.80 -21.85 -7.37
CA ALA A 178 -12.81 -21.60 -8.82
C ALA A 178 -11.70 -22.33 -9.62
N GLY A 179 -11.34 -23.55 -9.18
CA GLY A 179 -10.29 -24.35 -9.81
C GLY A 179 -8.86 -23.89 -9.52
N ILE A 180 -8.67 -23.00 -8.54
CA ILE A 180 -7.36 -22.55 -8.05
C ILE A 180 -7.13 -23.17 -6.68
N ARG A 181 -5.95 -23.77 -6.48
CA ARG A 181 -5.49 -24.32 -5.21
C ARG A 181 -4.52 -23.36 -4.53
N LEU A 182 -4.91 -22.90 -3.35
CA LEU A 182 -4.11 -22.09 -2.45
C LEU A 182 -3.51 -22.97 -1.35
N VAL A 183 -2.21 -22.81 -1.11
CA VAL A 183 -1.48 -23.47 -0.04
C VAL A 183 -1.01 -22.41 0.95
N VAL A 184 -1.31 -22.59 2.24
CA VAL A 184 -1.09 -21.56 3.26
C VAL A 184 -0.25 -22.10 4.40
N GLN A 185 0.71 -21.30 4.85
CA GLN A 185 1.38 -21.50 6.13
C GLN A 185 1.00 -20.38 7.10
N CYS A 186 0.54 -20.76 8.28
CA CYS A 186 0.14 -19.88 9.37
C CYS A 186 1.28 -19.75 10.38
N LYS A 187 1.66 -18.51 10.73
CA LYS A 187 2.65 -18.22 11.77
C LYS A 187 2.02 -17.27 12.80
N ARG A 188 1.66 -17.80 13.98
CA ARG A 188 1.20 -16.99 15.13
C ARG A 188 2.39 -16.58 15.99
N TYR A 189 2.99 -15.42 15.72
CA TYR A 189 4.24 -14.98 16.36
C TYR A 189 4.13 -13.61 17.03
N GLY A 190 4.99 -13.38 18.02
CA GLY A 190 5.20 -12.05 18.62
C GLY A 190 6.30 -11.22 17.96
N LYS A 191 6.98 -11.77 16.94
CA LYS A 191 8.05 -11.10 16.19
C LYS A 191 7.83 -11.23 14.68
N PRO A 192 8.40 -10.34 13.86
CA PRO A 192 8.25 -10.41 12.42
C PRO A 192 8.72 -11.74 11.81
N VAL A 193 7.99 -12.23 10.82
CA VAL A 193 8.26 -13.51 10.14
C VAL A 193 9.47 -13.40 9.19
N GLY A 194 10.38 -14.37 9.28
CA GLY A 194 11.62 -14.44 8.50
C GLY A 194 11.49 -15.20 7.16
N ASN A 195 12.61 -15.31 6.44
CA ASN A 195 12.68 -16.00 5.14
C ASN A 195 12.24 -17.47 5.19
N GLY A 196 12.48 -18.17 6.31
CA GLY A 196 12.19 -19.60 6.44
C GLY A 196 10.76 -19.95 6.06
N ALA A 197 9.78 -19.21 6.58
CA ALA A 197 8.36 -19.43 6.26
C ALA A 197 8.06 -19.30 4.75
N VAL A 198 8.69 -18.31 4.09
CA VAL A 198 8.53 -18.10 2.65
C VAL A 198 9.15 -19.25 1.84
N GLN A 199 10.31 -19.76 2.29
CA GLN A 199 10.98 -20.90 1.66
C GLN A 199 10.16 -22.19 1.82
N GLU A 200 9.66 -22.43 3.03
CA GLU A 200 8.81 -23.58 3.38
C GLU A 200 7.56 -23.60 2.50
N ILE A 201 6.77 -22.52 2.49
CA ILE A 201 5.51 -22.52 1.72
C ILE A 201 5.74 -22.56 0.20
N ALA A 202 6.83 -21.96 -0.30
CA ALA A 202 7.18 -22.04 -1.72
C ALA A 202 7.52 -23.47 -2.15
N ALA A 203 8.14 -24.27 -1.27
CA ALA A 203 8.36 -25.69 -1.50
C ALA A 203 7.04 -26.48 -1.38
N ALA A 204 6.24 -26.19 -0.36
CA ALA A 204 4.96 -26.84 -0.09
C ALA A 204 3.97 -26.64 -1.25
N MET A 205 3.97 -25.46 -1.88
CA MET A 205 3.16 -25.17 -3.07
C MET A 205 3.38 -26.22 -4.17
N ARG A 206 4.64 -26.60 -4.43
CA ARG A 206 4.94 -27.62 -5.43
C ARG A 206 4.49 -29.00 -5.00
N TYR A 207 4.72 -29.35 -3.73
CA TYR A 207 4.31 -30.64 -3.19
C TYR A 207 2.78 -30.85 -3.28
N TRP A 208 2.02 -29.82 -2.92
CA TRP A 208 0.56 -29.83 -2.94
C TRP A 208 -0.05 -29.53 -4.32
N SER A 209 0.76 -29.33 -5.36
CA SER A 209 0.30 -28.88 -6.69
C SER A 209 -0.59 -27.63 -6.60
N GLY A 210 -0.16 -26.67 -5.77
CA GLY A 210 -0.83 -25.39 -5.59
C GLY A 210 -0.54 -24.43 -6.73
N ASP A 211 -1.54 -23.58 -7.02
CA ASP A 211 -1.45 -22.47 -7.96
C ASP A 211 -1.05 -21.16 -7.26
N MET A 212 -1.39 -21.04 -5.98
CA MET A 212 -1.07 -19.90 -5.12
C MET A 212 -0.46 -20.37 -3.80
N ALA A 213 0.43 -19.56 -3.24
CA ALA A 213 1.05 -19.79 -1.94
C ALA A 213 0.93 -18.53 -1.07
N ALA A 214 0.63 -18.70 0.22
CA ALA A 214 0.57 -17.58 1.15
C ALA A 214 1.21 -17.92 2.51
N VAL A 215 1.95 -16.98 3.09
CA VAL A 215 2.26 -16.99 4.52
C VAL A 215 1.30 -16.03 5.22
N VAL A 216 0.57 -16.54 6.21
CA VAL A 216 -0.38 -15.78 7.02
C VAL A 216 0.19 -15.57 8.42
N SER A 217 0.26 -14.33 8.88
CA SER A 217 0.71 -14.02 10.25
C SER A 217 -0.05 -12.85 10.85
N ASN A 218 -0.10 -12.81 12.18
CA ASN A 218 -0.54 -11.64 12.94
C ASN A 218 0.57 -10.58 13.06
N ALA A 219 1.84 -11.01 12.99
CA ALA A 219 2.98 -10.12 13.01
C ALA A 219 3.33 -9.61 11.60
N GLY A 220 4.19 -8.59 11.54
CA GLY A 220 4.80 -8.16 10.28
C GLY A 220 5.76 -9.20 9.69
N PHE A 221 6.38 -8.84 8.57
CA PHE A 221 7.36 -9.67 7.88
C PHE A 221 8.70 -8.94 7.81
N THR A 222 9.83 -9.66 7.84
CA THR A 222 11.13 -9.01 7.68
C THR A 222 11.32 -8.47 6.25
N PRO A 223 12.17 -7.43 6.04
CA PRO A 223 12.46 -6.92 4.69
C PRO A 223 13.00 -8.00 3.74
N SER A 224 13.79 -8.95 4.24
CA SER A 224 14.29 -10.08 3.47
C SER A 224 13.16 -11.02 3.06
N ALA A 225 12.19 -11.29 3.96
CA ALA A 225 11.05 -12.16 3.65
C ALA A 225 10.17 -11.53 2.56
N ARG A 226 9.92 -10.22 2.64
CA ARG A 226 9.21 -9.46 1.59
C ARG A 226 9.90 -9.55 0.23
N LYS A 227 11.23 -9.38 0.19
CA LYS A 227 12.01 -9.51 -1.05
C LYS A 227 11.91 -10.92 -1.64
N LEU A 228 12.00 -11.95 -0.79
CA LEU A 228 11.90 -13.34 -1.23
C LEU A 228 10.50 -13.65 -1.75
N ALA A 229 9.46 -13.23 -1.02
CA ALA A 229 8.06 -13.43 -1.40
C ALA A 229 7.74 -12.83 -2.77
N ALA A 230 8.22 -11.60 -3.04
CA ALA A 230 8.09 -10.97 -4.35
C ALA A 230 8.81 -11.75 -5.48
N ALA A 231 9.91 -12.45 -5.16
CA ALA A 231 10.63 -13.26 -6.13
C ALA A 231 9.99 -14.63 -6.38
N THR A 232 9.29 -15.18 -5.38
CA THR A 232 8.65 -16.50 -5.45
C THR A 232 7.17 -16.46 -5.79
N GLY A 233 6.53 -15.28 -5.78
CA GLY A 233 5.08 -15.14 -5.95
C GLY A 233 4.28 -15.59 -4.73
N VAL A 234 4.93 -15.64 -3.55
CA VAL A 234 4.25 -15.98 -2.30
C VAL A 234 3.57 -14.72 -1.76
N GLU A 235 2.29 -14.82 -1.41
CA GLU A 235 1.54 -13.76 -0.77
C GLU A 235 1.89 -13.67 0.72
N LEU A 236 2.07 -12.45 1.24
CA LEU A 236 2.31 -12.20 2.65
C LEU A 236 1.09 -11.51 3.24
N LEU A 237 0.31 -12.25 4.01
CA LEU A 237 -1.04 -11.86 4.42
C LEU A 237 -1.15 -11.76 5.94
N HIS A 238 -2.01 -10.84 6.37
CA HIS A 238 -2.59 -10.89 7.70
C HIS A 238 -3.82 -11.81 7.69
N HIS A 239 -4.21 -12.37 8.85
CA HIS A 239 -5.41 -13.22 8.91
C HIS A 239 -6.69 -12.47 8.51
N ASP A 240 -6.73 -11.16 8.72
CA ASP A 240 -7.85 -10.30 8.28
C ASP A 240 -8.01 -10.24 6.77
N ASP A 241 -6.91 -10.42 6.01
CA ASP A 241 -6.95 -10.38 4.55
C ASP A 241 -7.67 -11.62 3.98
N LEU A 242 -7.72 -12.72 4.74
CA LEU A 242 -8.26 -14.00 4.29
C LEU A 242 -9.76 -13.95 3.96
N ALA A 243 -10.54 -13.17 4.71
CA ALA A 243 -12.00 -13.07 4.54
C ALA A 243 -12.40 -12.40 3.20
N THR A 244 -11.45 -11.74 2.52
CA THR A 244 -11.68 -11.10 1.22
C THR A 244 -10.77 -11.64 0.12
N LEU A 245 -9.96 -12.66 0.40
CA LEU A 245 -9.00 -13.21 -0.55
C LEU A 245 -9.71 -13.86 -1.73
N THR A 246 -9.37 -13.43 -2.94
CA THR A 246 -9.93 -13.96 -4.18
C THR A 246 -8.89 -14.74 -4.98
N PRO A 247 -9.30 -15.75 -5.77
CA PRO A 247 -8.37 -16.47 -6.62
C PRO A 247 -7.79 -15.56 -7.70
N VAL A 248 -6.46 -15.52 -7.80
CA VAL A 248 -5.76 -14.82 -8.88
C VAL A 248 -5.35 -15.85 -9.91
N ARG A 249 -5.89 -15.77 -11.13
CA ARG A 249 -5.37 -16.54 -12.26
C ARG A 249 -4.16 -15.80 -12.82
N GLU A 250 -2.97 -16.33 -12.58
CA GLU A 250 -1.83 -15.95 -13.42
C GLU A 250 -2.11 -16.45 -14.85
N VAL A 251 -2.41 -15.53 -15.77
CA VAL A 251 -2.45 -15.84 -17.20
C VAL A 251 -1.01 -16.14 -17.61
N GLY A 252 -0.70 -17.43 -17.80
CA GLY A 252 0.61 -18.01 -18.08
C GLY A 252 1.66 -17.07 -18.66
N GLY A 253 2.40 -16.40 -17.78
CA GLY A 253 3.57 -15.60 -18.10
C GLY A 253 4.84 -16.42 -17.91
N ARG A 254 5.09 -17.38 -18.81
CA ARG A 254 6.40 -18.04 -18.90
C ARG A 254 7.44 -16.96 -19.23
N LYS A 255 8.17 -16.46 -18.22
CA LYS A 255 9.39 -15.67 -18.47
C LYS A 255 10.28 -16.50 -19.39
N PRO A 256 10.80 -15.94 -20.51
CA PRO A 256 11.65 -16.70 -21.40
C PRO A 256 12.91 -17.09 -20.64
N THR A 257 13.01 -18.37 -20.27
CA THR A 257 14.27 -18.97 -19.88
C THR A 257 15.22 -18.74 -21.04
N ARG A 258 16.26 -17.92 -20.82
CA ARG A 258 17.41 -17.87 -21.73
C ARG A 258 17.94 -19.30 -21.84
N SER A 259 17.58 -19.95 -22.93
CA SER A 259 18.17 -21.19 -23.40
C SER A 259 19.68 -20.93 -23.47
N ARG A 260 20.43 -21.53 -22.53
CA ARG A 260 21.85 -21.79 -22.75
C ARG A 260 21.89 -22.73 -23.95
N ALA A 261 22.29 -22.20 -25.09
CA ALA A 261 22.70 -23.00 -26.23
C ALA A 261 23.74 -23.99 -25.72
N ARG A 262 23.37 -25.27 -25.68
CA ARG A 262 24.33 -26.36 -25.65
C ARG A 262 25.02 -26.31 -27.01
N SER A 263 26.29 -25.90 -27.04
CA SER A 263 27.16 -26.21 -28.16
C SER A 263 27.37 -27.73 -28.15
N SER A 264 26.66 -28.40 -29.05
CA SER A 264 26.92 -29.78 -29.41
C SER A 264 28.30 -29.89 -30.02
N VAL A 265 29.06 -30.86 -29.52
CA VAL A 265 30.19 -31.50 -30.17
C VAL A 265 29.79 -31.96 -31.58
N ALA A 266 30.64 -31.69 -32.58
CA ALA A 266 30.73 -32.46 -33.82
C ALA A 266 32.16 -32.35 -34.41
N GLU A 267 32.91 -33.44 -34.27
CA GLU A 267 33.84 -34.05 -35.25
C GLU A 267 34.75 -33.15 -36.10
N ARG A 268 36.05 -33.16 -35.79
CA ARG A 268 37.14 -33.83 -36.53
C ARG A 268 38.48 -33.66 -35.81
#